data_AF-A0A1F3YD72-F1
#
_entry.id   AF-A0A1F3YD72-F1
#
_cell.length_a   1.000
_cell.length_b   1.000
_cell.length_c   1.000
_cell.angle_alpha   90.00
_cell.angle_beta   90.00
_cell.angle_gamma   90.00
#
_symmetry.space_group_name_H-M   'P 1'
#
loop_
_entity.id
_entity.type
_entity.pdbx_description
1 polymer ?
#
loop_
_entity_poly.entity_id
_entity_poly.type
_entity_poly.pdbx_seq_one_letter_code
_entity_poly.pdbx_strand_id
1 'polypeptide(L)'
;MISRYLFWVLIIVSFALSGCNESPAPQPQSCVVGLPGVTTGANGLARVFLPDPAASAGILNLSPASLKLDDYAVSRELLRLGGRGVLEGRYVEVRDGLTCQGGFSAFERDNNFVYSHSDRRFQEAMAYYFGDQYRAELDAAGVLQPISPVRIVVHYSLEDNSSYIRYSDGGRMVDEVDLSDSLATRGASYADDGAVTIHELQHATTVNTYDPSRNIRRFWYDEAGALNEAVSDFMALMFVSSMLPTSFDPRTFSSWALGKFIPGVRGTRGAHRCPAYDPNFPDCSGFPGFAAETNTISYVYPDGLGWPYAAGFDGPGYVRSAFLNFRDQEKPHNAAILMQGALWDVFEAFRANHSPDEARILMTRVVMKAIADLPKPGFSLSPISFQGFAAAMFEVSSALGFSADDLDRMRAAFAERGLLDAPQLQPGWAGAGSVKVVDHPSILRSWLNRTGADPNVISQGNATGLNGQVDGGEVVAMWFDLQNHSDLTAGNVYLRVKSLNPAVTFLGNAVNEGFVNENETHVVYAKINGTGIVQKLFSPKPAFDVPLGNSYFRTNPYFGESWTTAVWVKVGEAAARQTLAFDIQVSASNAPNETVRFEVGVQ
;
A
#
# COMPACT_ATOMS: atom_id res chain seq x y z
N MET A 1 -53.24 -42.19 34.17
CA MET A 1 -54.34 -41.60 34.96
C MET A 1 -53.78 -40.46 35.80
N ILE A 2 -54.33 -39.24 35.61
CA ILE A 2 -54.46 -38.11 36.57
C ILE A 2 -53.13 -37.42 37.00
N SER A 3 -52.93 -36.10 37.12
CA SER A 3 -53.56 -34.83 36.68
C SER A 3 -52.86 -33.67 37.45
N ARG A 4 -52.46 -32.58 36.74
CA ARG A 4 -52.34 -31.15 37.19
C ARG A 4 -51.25 -30.77 38.25
N TYR A 5 -50.66 -29.55 38.30
CA TYR A 5 -51.14 -28.20 37.99
C TYR A 5 -50.01 -27.25 37.50
N LEU A 6 -50.36 -26.37 36.54
CA LEU A 6 -49.67 -25.12 36.19
C LEU A 6 -50.06 -24.01 37.18
N PHE A 7 -49.12 -23.16 37.58
CA PHE A 7 -49.37 -21.80 38.08
C PHE A 7 -48.31 -20.86 37.48
N TRP A 8 -48.75 -19.92 36.65
CA TRP A 8 -47.96 -18.76 36.21
C TRP A 8 -48.37 -17.56 37.07
N VAL A 9 -47.40 -16.90 37.69
CA VAL A 9 -47.56 -15.59 38.34
C VAL A 9 -46.99 -14.55 37.38
N LEU A 10 -47.87 -13.67 36.89
CA LEU A 10 -47.53 -12.52 36.06
C LEU A 10 -47.21 -11.35 37.01
N ILE A 11 -45.95 -10.92 37.07
CA ILE A 11 -45.56 -9.67 37.73
C ILE A 11 -45.51 -8.59 36.66
N ILE A 12 -46.48 -7.67 36.71
CA ILE A 12 -46.47 -6.43 35.92
C ILE A 12 -45.65 -5.41 36.72
N VAL A 13 -44.43 -5.12 36.25
CA VAL A 13 -43.63 -3.98 36.72
C VAL A 13 -43.92 -2.80 35.79
N SER A 14 -44.62 -1.80 36.30
CA SER A 14 -44.82 -0.52 35.63
C SER A 14 -43.51 0.28 35.67
N PHE A 15 -42.77 0.32 34.55
CA PHE A 15 -41.70 1.29 34.36
C PHE A 15 -42.29 2.64 33.96
N ALA A 16 -41.97 3.66 34.73
CA ALA A 16 -42.24 5.05 34.39
C ALA A 16 -41.43 5.42 33.15
N LEU A 17 -42.13 5.80 32.07
CA LEU A 17 -41.56 6.35 30.84
C LEU A 17 -41.01 7.76 31.14
N SER A 18 -39.72 7.85 31.47
CA SER A 18 -38.94 9.07 31.29
C SER A 18 -38.73 9.26 29.80
N GLY A 19 -39.27 10.36 29.26
CA GLY A 19 -39.29 10.66 27.83
C GLY A 19 -37.91 10.59 27.18
N CYS A 20 -37.74 9.62 26.27
CA CYS A 20 -36.77 9.73 25.21
C CYS A 20 -37.21 10.90 24.32
N ASN A 21 -36.46 11.99 24.32
CA ASN A 21 -36.52 12.94 23.21
C ASN A 21 -36.18 12.14 21.96
N GLU A 22 -37.17 11.89 21.11
CA GLU A 22 -36.93 11.40 19.76
C GLU A 22 -35.91 12.36 19.13
N SER A 23 -34.72 11.84 18.80
CA SER A 23 -33.81 12.56 17.93
C SER A 23 -34.59 12.88 16.65
N PRO A 24 -34.59 14.13 16.18
CA PRO A 24 -35.32 14.50 14.98
C PRO A 24 -34.92 13.53 13.86
N ALA A 25 -35.93 12.97 13.18
CA ALA A 25 -35.71 12.09 12.03
C ALA A 25 -34.72 12.76 11.06
N PRO A 26 -33.74 12.01 10.49
CA PRO A 26 -32.77 12.58 9.57
C PRO A 26 -33.52 13.31 8.45
N GLN A 27 -33.29 14.62 8.35
CA GLN A 27 -33.83 15.45 7.29
C GLN A 27 -33.43 14.78 5.95
N PRO A 28 -34.34 14.67 4.96
CA PRO A 28 -33.98 14.13 3.65
C PRO A 28 -32.82 14.94 3.08
N GLN A 29 -31.66 14.29 2.99
CA GLN A 29 -30.40 14.88 2.53
C GLN A 29 -30.59 15.34 1.08
N SER A 30 -30.74 16.66 0.86
CA SER A 30 -30.81 17.22 -0.48
C SER A 30 -29.40 17.43 -1.01
N CYS A 31 -28.94 16.53 -1.87
CA CYS A 31 -27.70 16.73 -2.62
C CYS A 31 -27.75 18.08 -3.34
N VAL A 32 -26.74 18.92 -3.13
CA VAL A 32 -26.69 20.25 -3.76
C VAL A 32 -26.26 20.07 -5.22
N VAL A 33 -27.24 20.11 -6.11
CA VAL A 33 -27.04 20.09 -7.56
C VAL A 33 -27.05 21.54 -8.06
N GLY A 34 -25.87 22.05 -8.42
CA GLY A 34 -25.68 23.44 -8.83
C GLY A 34 -25.24 24.34 -7.67
N LEU A 35 -24.30 25.23 -7.95
CA LEU A 35 -23.59 25.98 -6.92
C LEU A 35 -24.40 27.19 -6.48
N PRO A 36 -24.79 27.31 -5.19
CA PRO A 36 -25.40 28.52 -4.69
C PRO A 36 -24.43 29.70 -4.79
N GLY A 37 -24.96 30.93 -4.87
CA GLY A 37 -24.15 32.15 -4.89
C GLY A 37 -23.26 32.27 -3.64
N VAL A 38 -22.17 33.03 -3.74
CA VAL A 38 -21.16 33.20 -2.67
C VAL A 38 -21.81 33.75 -1.39
N THR A 39 -21.69 33.03 -0.26
CA THR A 39 -22.43 33.28 1.00
C THR A 39 -21.54 33.64 2.20
N THR A 40 -20.51 34.49 2.00
CA THR A 40 -19.93 35.35 3.07
C THR A 40 -18.80 34.82 3.98
N GLY A 41 -17.90 33.94 3.50
CA GLY A 41 -16.59 33.74 4.16
C GLY A 41 -15.72 32.65 3.52
N ALA A 42 -14.39 32.79 3.60
CA ALA A 42 -13.42 31.76 3.13
C ALA A 42 -13.05 30.75 4.22
N ASN A 43 -13.59 30.91 5.43
CA ASN A 43 -13.34 30.02 6.56
C ASN A 43 -14.69 29.52 7.13
N GLY A 44 -14.61 28.45 7.91
CA GLY A 44 -15.74 27.79 8.54
C GLY A 44 -15.34 27.07 9.82
N LEU A 45 -16.27 26.32 10.40
CA LEU A 45 -16.02 25.47 11.57
C LEU A 45 -16.46 24.04 11.28
N ALA A 46 -15.77 23.07 11.86
CA ALA A 46 -16.13 21.66 11.82
C ALA A 46 -15.86 20.97 13.16
N ARG A 47 -16.38 19.76 13.31
CA ARG A 47 -15.94 18.80 14.32
C ARG A 47 -15.12 17.71 13.64
N VAL A 48 -13.98 17.38 14.21
CA VAL A 48 -13.05 16.39 13.65
C VAL A 48 -12.40 15.58 14.77
N PHE A 49 -11.86 14.42 14.41
CA PHE A 49 -10.88 13.72 15.24
C PHE A 49 -9.46 14.13 14.88
N LEU A 50 -8.50 13.96 15.80
CA LEU A 50 -7.08 14.30 15.62
C LEU A 50 -6.15 13.14 16.03
N PRO A 51 -5.48 12.49 15.06
CA PRO A 51 -5.89 12.39 13.66
C PRO A 51 -7.10 11.47 13.44
N ASP A 52 -7.43 10.64 14.42
CA ASP A 52 -8.44 9.58 14.34
C ASP A 52 -9.18 9.42 15.69
N PRO A 53 -10.31 8.68 15.74
CA PRO A 53 -11.08 8.52 16.96
C PRO A 53 -10.32 7.88 18.12
N ALA A 54 -9.47 6.88 17.84
CA ALA A 54 -8.72 6.15 18.87
C ALA A 54 -7.68 7.06 19.52
N ALA A 55 -6.93 7.81 18.72
CA ALA A 55 -5.97 8.81 19.17
C ALA A 55 -6.65 9.96 19.92
N SER A 56 -7.77 10.47 19.40
CA SER A 56 -8.56 11.55 20.05
C SER A 56 -9.07 11.13 21.43
N ALA A 57 -9.47 9.86 21.57
CA ALA A 57 -9.90 9.29 22.83
C ALA A 57 -8.74 8.94 23.77
N GLY A 58 -7.52 8.79 23.24
CA GLY A 58 -6.39 8.20 23.97
C GLY A 58 -6.58 6.70 24.25
N ILE A 59 -7.39 6.00 23.45
CA ILE A 59 -7.79 4.60 23.65
C ILE A 59 -7.45 3.81 22.38
N LEU A 60 -6.32 3.10 22.39
CA LEU A 60 -5.82 2.33 21.22
C LEU A 60 -6.82 1.28 20.70
N ASN A 61 -7.70 0.81 21.57
CA ASN A 61 -8.66 -0.25 21.29
C ASN A 61 -10.10 0.29 21.31
N LEU A 62 -10.29 1.54 20.87
CA LEU A 62 -11.61 2.14 20.77
C LEU A 62 -12.43 1.44 19.68
N SER A 63 -13.62 0.94 20.06
CA SER A 63 -14.54 0.31 19.12
C SER A 63 -15.28 1.35 18.26
N PRO A 64 -15.41 1.11 16.94
CA PRO A 64 -16.28 1.89 16.05
C PRO A 64 -17.77 1.88 16.42
N ALA A 65 -18.20 0.96 17.29
CA ALA A 65 -19.54 0.95 17.84
C ALA A 65 -19.70 1.81 19.12
N SER A 66 -18.65 2.52 19.55
CA SER A 66 -18.68 3.34 20.76
C SER A 66 -19.72 4.46 20.63
N LEU A 67 -20.67 4.51 21.58
CA LEU A 67 -21.64 5.61 21.68
C LEU A 67 -21.03 6.94 22.13
N LYS A 68 -19.73 6.97 22.45
CA LYS A 68 -18.99 8.14 22.92
C LYS A 68 -18.12 8.78 21.83
N LEU A 69 -18.21 8.35 20.58
CA LEU A 69 -17.37 8.90 19.51
C LEU A 69 -17.51 10.43 19.42
N ASP A 70 -18.73 10.94 19.56
CA ASP A 70 -18.95 12.38 19.64
C ASP A 70 -18.21 13.06 20.81
N ASP A 71 -17.99 12.42 21.95
CA ASP A 71 -17.29 13.05 23.08
C ASP A 71 -15.80 13.33 22.78
N TYR A 72 -15.24 12.62 21.79
CA TYR A 72 -13.81 12.70 21.44
C TYR A 72 -13.54 13.64 20.27
N ALA A 73 -14.57 14.05 19.51
CA ALA A 73 -14.41 14.98 18.40
C ALA A 73 -14.26 16.42 18.88
N VAL A 74 -13.25 17.12 18.37
CA VAL A 74 -12.91 18.50 18.74
C VAL A 74 -13.32 19.49 17.65
N SER A 75 -13.66 20.72 18.05
CA SER A 75 -13.95 21.78 17.08
C SER A 75 -12.67 22.32 16.45
N ARG A 76 -12.68 22.48 15.12
CA ARG A 76 -11.57 23.03 14.32
C ARG A 76 -12.08 24.00 13.27
N GLU A 77 -11.24 24.98 12.95
CA GLU A 77 -11.50 25.90 11.85
C GLU A 77 -11.22 25.18 10.51
N LEU A 78 -12.16 25.32 9.57
CA LEU A 78 -11.93 24.98 8.17
C LEU A 78 -11.43 26.24 7.47
N LEU A 79 -10.28 26.15 6.81
CA LEU A 79 -9.64 27.28 6.14
C LEU A 79 -9.79 27.15 4.63
N ARG A 80 -9.69 28.29 3.92
CA ARG A 80 -9.55 28.35 2.45
C ARG A 80 -10.71 27.71 1.67
N LEU A 81 -11.91 27.73 2.23
CA LEU A 81 -13.15 27.43 1.55
C LEU A 81 -13.44 28.46 0.44
N GLY A 82 -14.14 28.03 -0.59
CA GLY A 82 -14.60 28.86 -1.71
C GLY A 82 -15.80 29.75 -1.37
N GLY A 83 -16.32 29.67 -0.14
CA GLY A 83 -17.44 30.50 0.34
C GLY A 83 -18.78 30.19 -0.31
N ARG A 84 -18.97 28.97 -0.81
CA ARG A 84 -20.21 28.50 -1.45
C ARG A 84 -21.12 27.71 -0.51
N GLY A 85 -20.77 27.65 0.78
CA GLY A 85 -21.45 26.82 1.76
C GLY A 85 -21.25 25.31 1.56
N VAL A 86 -20.33 24.88 0.69
CA VAL A 86 -19.94 23.47 0.52
C VAL A 86 -18.47 23.28 0.86
N LEU A 87 -18.06 22.03 1.12
CA LEU A 87 -16.68 21.64 1.42
C LEU A 87 -15.80 21.64 0.16
N GLU A 88 -15.52 22.83 -0.33
CA GLU A 88 -14.68 23.05 -1.49
C GLU A 88 -13.79 24.25 -1.25
N GLY A 89 -12.51 24.10 -1.53
CA GLY A 89 -11.53 25.13 -1.29
C GLY A 89 -10.39 25.15 -2.29
N ARG A 90 -9.33 25.84 -1.88
CA ARG A 90 -8.13 26.02 -2.70
C ARG A 90 -7.41 24.70 -3.01
N TYR A 91 -7.34 23.78 -2.05
CA TYR A 91 -6.51 22.58 -2.19
C TYR A 91 -7.28 21.28 -2.37
N VAL A 92 -8.52 21.21 -1.86
CA VAL A 92 -9.36 20.02 -1.98
C VAL A 92 -10.83 20.41 -2.17
N GLU A 93 -11.58 19.54 -2.83
CA GLU A 93 -13.04 19.54 -2.82
C GLU A 93 -13.53 18.18 -2.30
N VAL A 94 -14.55 18.16 -1.46
CA VAL A 94 -15.11 16.93 -0.90
C VAL A 94 -16.49 16.66 -1.48
N ARG A 95 -16.72 15.43 -1.92
CA ARG A 95 -17.94 14.93 -2.54
C ARG A 95 -18.42 13.68 -1.79
N ASP A 96 -19.68 13.32 -1.97
CA ASP A 96 -20.25 12.07 -1.48
C ASP A 96 -20.59 11.13 -2.65
N GLY A 97 -20.04 9.90 -2.59
CA GLY A 97 -20.22 8.88 -3.63
C GLY A 97 -21.58 8.18 -3.55
N LEU A 98 -21.93 7.66 -2.38
CA LEU A 98 -23.09 6.75 -2.20
C LEU A 98 -24.45 7.46 -2.20
N THR A 99 -24.56 8.62 -1.56
CA THR A 99 -25.80 9.39 -1.38
C THR A 99 -26.05 10.34 -2.54
N CYS A 100 -24.98 10.98 -3.03
CA CYS A 100 -25.04 12.08 -3.98
C CYS A 100 -24.39 11.81 -5.33
N GLN A 101 -23.96 10.56 -5.60
CA GLN A 101 -23.40 10.16 -6.90
C GLN A 101 -22.24 11.07 -7.35
N GLY A 102 -21.37 11.47 -6.41
CA GLY A 102 -20.28 12.42 -6.63
C GLY A 102 -20.67 13.90 -6.44
N GLY A 103 -21.87 14.18 -5.94
CA GLY A 103 -22.34 15.53 -5.58
C GLY A 103 -21.86 16.00 -4.19
N PHE A 104 -22.36 17.16 -3.75
CA PHE A 104 -22.12 17.67 -2.40
C PHE A 104 -23.30 17.33 -1.48
N SER A 105 -23.05 16.64 -0.36
CA SER A 105 -24.03 16.44 0.72
C SER A 105 -23.80 17.38 1.90
N ALA A 106 -22.54 17.70 2.24
CA ALA A 106 -22.23 18.73 3.23
C ALA A 106 -22.52 20.14 2.68
N PHE A 107 -23.58 20.77 3.18
CA PHE A 107 -23.96 22.14 2.85
C PHE A 107 -24.39 22.94 4.07
N GLU A 108 -23.70 24.06 4.33
CA GLU A 108 -23.97 24.99 5.42
C GLU A 108 -23.82 26.42 4.92
N ARG A 109 -24.89 27.23 4.96
CA ARG A 109 -24.89 28.61 4.44
C ARG A 109 -23.79 29.47 5.06
N ASP A 110 -23.56 29.27 6.36
CA ASP A 110 -22.62 30.05 7.16
C ASP A 110 -21.27 29.33 7.35
N ASN A 111 -20.98 28.31 6.52
CA ASN A 111 -19.80 27.44 6.62
C ASN A 111 -19.60 26.77 7.99
N ASN A 112 -20.68 26.49 8.73
CA ASN A 112 -20.62 25.86 10.05
C ASN A 112 -20.93 24.35 9.97
N PHE A 113 -19.97 23.57 9.50
CA PHE A 113 -20.04 22.12 9.25
C PHE A 113 -19.88 21.29 10.54
N VAL A 114 -20.65 21.61 11.57
CA VAL A 114 -20.60 20.99 12.90
C VAL A 114 -21.62 19.85 12.95
N TYR A 115 -21.15 18.65 12.62
CA TYR A 115 -21.95 17.42 12.58
C TYR A 115 -21.64 16.50 13.77
N SER A 116 -22.60 15.64 14.14
CA SER A 116 -22.32 14.48 14.99
C SER A 116 -21.63 13.40 14.18
N HIS A 117 -20.82 12.53 14.80
CA HIS A 117 -20.15 11.42 14.10
C HIS A 117 -21.11 10.50 13.34
N SER A 118 -22.34 10.33 13.86
CA SER A 118 -23.40 9.55 13.22
C SER A 118 -23.99 10.17 11.95
N ASP A 119 -23.73 11.45 11.69
CA ASP A 119 -24.08 12.13 10.46
C ASP A 119 -22.93 11.99 9.48
N ARG A 120 -23.18 11.38 8.32
CA ARG A 120 -22.20 11.12 7.25
C ARG A 120 -21.40 12.35 6.83
N ARG A 121 -21.99 13.54 6.96
CA ARG A 121 -21.32 14.81 6.64
C ARG A 121 -20.16 15.13 7.59
N PHE A 122 -20.08 14.47 8.75
CA PHE A 122 -18.93 14.51 9.65
C PHE A 122 -17.66 14.03 8.94
N GLN A 123 -17.72 12.87 8.29
CA GLN A 123 -16.59 12.29 7.55
C GLN A 123 -16.16 13.21 6.40
N GLU A 124 -17.11 13.83 5.71
CA GLU A 124 -16.82 14.82 4.68
C GLU A 124 -16.03 16.03 5.24
N ALA A 125 -16.47 16.59 6.36
CA ALA A 125 -15.81 17.73 7.01
C ALA A 125 -14.41 17.37 7.54
N MET A 126 -14.26 16.15 8.07
CA MET A 126 -12.98 15.61 8.51
C MET A 126 -12.00 15.44 7.35
N ALA A 127 -12.43 14.85 6.24
CA ALA A 127 -11.61 14.70 5.04
C ALA A 127 -11.18 16.06 4.46
N TYR A 128 -12.08 17.05 4.45
CA TYR A 128 -11.74 18.42 4.05
C TYR A 128 -10.66 19.02 4.95
N TYR A 129 -10.82 18.92 6.28
CA TYR A 129 -9.86 19.46 7.24
C TYR A 129 -8.45 18.91 7.02
N PHE A 130 -8.28 17.59 6.97
CA PHE A 130 -6.95 17.00 6.76
C PHE A 130 -6.41 17.30 5.36
N GLY A 131 -7.26 17.23 4.33
CA GLY A 131 -6.82 17.49 2.97
C GLY A 131 -6.36 18.92 2.73
N ASP A 132 -7.06 19.90 3.30
CA ASP A 132 -6.69 21.30 3.26
C ASP A 132 -5.43 21.59 4.07
N GLN A 133 -5.32 21.10 5.32
CA GLN A 133 -4.14 21.34 6.16
C GLN A 133 -2.88 20.72 5.56
N TYR A 134 -2.96 19.47 5.09
CA TYR A 134 -1.83 18.77 4.50
C TYR A 134 -1.30 19.46 3.25
N ARG A 135 -2.21 19.80 2.31
CA ARG A 135 -1.79 20.48 1.08
C ARG A 135 -1.33 21.90 1.33
N ALA A 136 -1.88 22.60 2.32
CA ALA A 136 -1.38 23.91 2.72
C ALA A 136 0.08 23.84 3.22
N GLU A 137 0.44 22.79 3.95
CA GLU A 137 1.80 22.56 4.39
C GLU A 137 2.76 22.30 3.23
N LEU A 138 2.34 21.49 2.25
CA LEU A 138 3.11 21.27 1.03
C LEU A 138 3.31 22.56 0.21
N ASP A 139 2.28 23.43 0.14
CA ASP A 139 2.39 24.74 -0.53
C ASP A 139 3.35 25.66 0.24
N ALA A 140 3.24 25.71 1.58
CA ALA A 140 4.15 26.47 2.43
C ALA A 140 5.61 25.97 2.34
N ALA A 141 5.81 24.67 2.15
CA ALA A 141 7.13 24.09 1.91
C ALA A 141 7.69 24.41 0.51
N GLY A 142 6.86 24.89 -0.42
CA GLY A 142 7.22 25.28 -1.78
C GLY A 142 7.29 24.11 -2.77
N VAL A 143 6.67 22.97 -2.44
CA VAL A 143 6.79 21.71 -3.20
C VAL A 143 5.47 21.29 -3.87
N LEU A 144 4.37 21.99 -3.60
CA LEU A 144 3.07 21.65 -4.14
C LEU A 144 2.92 22.13 -5.59
N GLN A 145 2.88 21.19 -6.54
CA GLN A 145 2.61 21.47 -7.95
C GLN A 145 1.79 20.31 -8.55
N PRO A 146 0.68 20.57 -9.28
CA PRO A 146 -0.03 21.84 -9.41
C PRO A 146 -0.83 22.15 -8.13
N ILE A 147 -1.20 23.43 -7.94
CA ILE A 147 -2.05 23.91 -6.82
C ILE A 147 -3.55 23.65 -7.11
N SER A 148 -3.88 22.87 -8.15
CA SER A 148 -5.26 22.49 -8.44
C SER A 148 -5.86 21.67 -7.30
N PRO A 149 -7.15 21.89 -6.96
CA PRO A 149 -7.81 21.07 -5.95
C PRO A 149 -7.83 19.59 -6.34
N VAL A 150 -7.54 18.72 -5.37
CA VAL A 150 -7.80 17.28 -5.50
C VAL A 150 -9.23 17.02 -5.06
N ARG A 151 -9.96 16.20 -5.83
CA ARG A 151 -11.28 15.77 -5.42
C ARG A 151 -11.14 14.64 -4.41
N ILE A 152 -11.84 14.72 -3.29
CA ILE A 152 -11.98 13.65 -2.33
C ILE A 152 -13.44 13.20 -2.39
N VAL A 153 -13.69 11.94 -2.75
CA VAL A 153 -15.02 11.32 -2.72
C VAL A 153 -15.10 10.47 -1.46
N VAL A 154 -15.78 11.01 -0.46
CA VAL A 154 -16.10 10.29 0.77
C VAL A 154 -17.32 9.42 0.53
N HIS A 155 -17.43 8.32 1.28
CA HIS A 155 -18.48 7.34 1.08
C HIS A 155 -18.50 6.85 -0.37
N TYR A 156 -17.32 6.57 -0.94
CA TYR A 156 -17.19 6.21 -2.35
C TYR A 156 -17.92 4.89 -2.66
N SER A 157 -17.61 3.85 -1.90
CA SER A 157 -18.24 2.53 -1.99
C SER A 157 -18.41 1.92 -0.59
N LEU A 158 -19.07 0.76 -0.53
CA LEU A 158 -19.09 -0.08 0.66
C LEU A 158 -18.02 -1.16 0.49
N GLU A 159 -16.77 -0.79 0.72
CA GLU A 159 -15.59 -1.64 0.52
C GLU A 159 -14.57 -1.35 1.61
N ASP A 160 -13.83 -2.37 2.04
CA ASP A 160 -12.76 -2.23 3.02
C ASP A 160 -11.48 -1.70 2.36
N ASN A 161 -11.55 -0.57 1.66
CA ASN A 161 -10.38 0.04 1.03
C ASN A 161 -10.49 1.57 0.91
N SER A 162 -9.36 2.23 0.64
CA SER A 162 -9.29 3.58 0.10
C SER A 162 -8.37 3.58 -1.12
N SER A 163 -8.52 4.58 -2.00
CA SER A 163 -7.63 4.67 -3.14
C SER A 163 -7.60 6.06 -3.75
N TYR A 164 -6.42 6.50 -4.15
CA TYR A 164 -6.28 7.54 -5.16
C TYR A 164 -6.71 7.00 -6.55
N ILE A 165 -7.11 7.85 -7.49
CA ILE A 165 -7.19 7.58 -8.93
C ILE A 165 -6.91 8.85 -9.74
N ARG A 166 -6.45 8.67 -10.99
CA ARG A 166 -6.27 9.75 -11.96
C ARG A 166 -6.85 9.37 -13.31
N TYR A 167 -7.69 10.24 -13.86
CA TYR A 167 -8.33 10.04 -15.15
C TYR A 167 -8.46 11.37 -15.91
N SER A 168 -8.75 11.27 -17.20
CA SER A 168 -9.03 12.44 -18.06
C SER A 168 -10.53 12.63 -18.17
N ASP A 169 -11.03 13.80 -17.75
CA ASP A 169 -12.43 14.20 -17.89
C ASP A 169 -12.51 15.48 -18.73
N GLY A 170 -13.17 15.40 -19.89
CA GLY A 170 -13.26 16.54 -20.83
C GLY A 170 -11.90 17.09 -21.29
N GLY A 171 -10.85 16.27 -21.30
CA GLY A 171 -9.48 16.67 -21.63
C GLY A 171 -8.69 17.29 -20.47
N ARG A 172 -9.29 17.41 -19.27
CA ARG A 172 -8.63 17.82 -18.04
C ARG A 172 -8.21 16.58 -17.23
N MET A 173 -6.98 16.57 -16.73
CA MET A 173 -6.58 15.56 -15.75
C MET A 173 -7.24 15.85 -14.40
N VAL A 174 -7.91 14.85 -13.85
CA VAL A 174 -8.56 14.88 -12.54
C VAL A 174 -7.80 13.94 -11.62
N ASP A 175 -7.42 14.47 -10.46
CA ASP A 175 -6.93 13.69 -9.32
C ASP A 175 -8.10 13.51 -8.35
N GLU A 176 -8.38 12.26 -8.01
CA GLU A 176 -9.49 11.88 -7.14
C GLU A 176 -8.99 10.92 -6.07
N VAL A 177 -9.46 11.10 -4.84
CA VAL A 177 -9.20 10.25 -3.68
C VAL A 177 -10.52 9.68 -3.22
N ASP A 178 -10.62 8.37 -3.16
CA ASP A 178 -11.81 7.62 -2.80
C ASP A 178 -11.64 7.07 -1.39
N LEU A 179 -12.54 7.48 -0.49
CA LEU A 179 -12.57 7.03 0.91
C LEU A 179 -13.88 6.28 1.14
N SER A 180 -13.81 4.96 1.27
CA SER A 180 -15.00 4.11 1.41
C SER A 180 -15.45 3.93 2.85
N ASP A 181 -16.65 3.37 3.01
CA ASP A 181 -17.14 2.91 4.30
C ASP A 181 -16.87 1.42 4.46
N SER A 182 -16.39 1.02 5.64
CA SER A 182 -16.02 -0.37 5.90
C SER A 182 -17.25 -1.27 6.00
N LEU A 183 -17.25 -2.37 5.27
CA LEU A 183 -18.24 -3.45 5.40
C LEU A 183 -17.91 -4.37 6.57
N ALA A 184 -16.62 -4.64 6.80
CA ALA A 184 -16.17 -5.49 7.91
C ALA A 184 -16.36 -4.80 9.27
N THR A 185 -16.25 -3.47 9.31
CA THR A 185 -16.26 -2.66 10.53
C THR A 185 -17.41 -1.67 10.48
N ARG A 186 -18.62 -2.15 10.76
CA ARG A 186 -19.83 -1.31 10.71
C ARG A 186 -19.68 -0.05 11.59
N GLY A 187 -19.88 1.12 10.98
CA GLY A 187 -19.78 2.41 11.65
C GLY A 187 -18.39 3.06 11.55
N ALA A 188 -17.39 2.38 10.97
CA ALA A 188 -16.12 2.98 10.60
C ALA A 188 -16.14 3.43 9.14
N SER A 189 -15.61 4.63 8.89
CA SER A 189 -15.26 5.10 7.55
C SER A 189 -13.75 5.35 7.48
N TYR A 190 -13.13 5.13 6.32
CA TYR A 190 -11.73 5.50 6.12
C TYR A 190 -11.52 7.03 6.17
N ALA A 191 -12.58 7.80 5.96
CA ALA A 191 -12.58 9.24 6.15
C ALA A 191 -12.60 9.69 7.62
N ASP A 192 -12.82 8.77 8.58
CA ASP A 192 -12.60 9.02 10.00
C ASP A 192 -11.11 8.94 10.38
N ASP A 193 -10.19 8.67 9.45
CA ASP A 193 -8.75 8.59 9.73
C ASP A 193 -7.98 9.60 8.90
N GLY A 194 -7.44 10.63 9.58
CA GLY A 194 -6.65 11.67 8.94
C GLY A 194 -5.38 11.12 8.26
N ALA A 195 -4.76 10.07 8.80
CA ALA A 195 -3.56 9.49 8.19
C ALA A 195 -3.90 8.78 6.87
N VAL A 196 -5.04 8.08 6.79
CA VAL A 196 -5.51 7.47 5.53
C VAL A 196 -5.83 8.55 4.49
N THR A 197 -6.54 9.60 4.88
CA THR A 197 -6.83 10.72 3.97
C THR A 197 -5.54 11.34 3.40
N ILE A 198 -4.52 11.53 4.23
CA ILE A 198 -3.24 12.10 3.82
C ILE A 198 -2.44 11.12 2.94
N HIS A 199 -2.44 9.83 3.26
CA HIS A 199 -1.79 8.80 2.46
C HIS A 199 -2.29 8.84 1.00
N GLU A 200 -3.62 8.86 0.81
CA GLU A 200 -4.20 8.90 -0.53
C GLU A 200 -3.92 10.22 -1.26
N LEU A 201 -3.97 11.35 -0.55
CA LEU A 201 -3.59 12.65 -1.10
C LEU A 201 -2.10 12.72 -1.46
N GLN A 202 -1.25 12.01 -0.71
CA GLN A 202 0.15 11.95 -1.01
C GLN A 202 0.41 11.17 -2.30
N HIS A 203 -0.38 10.16 -2.65
CA HIS A 203 -0.28 9.57 -3.99
C HIS A 203 -0.50 10.61 -5.09
N ALA A 204 -1.55 11.42 -4.99
CA ALA A 204 -1.81 12.50 -5.95
C ALA A 204 -0.62 13.48 -6.04
N THR A 205 -0.03 13.81 -4.89
CA THR A 205 1.12 14.70 -4.79
C THR A 205 2.38 14.07 -5.40
N THR A 206 2.67 12.81 -5.10
CA THR A 206 3.78 12.03 -5.66
C THR A 206 3.68 11.96 -7.18
N VAL A 207 2.52 11.62 -7.73
CA VAL A 207 2.32 11.52 -9.19
C VAL A 207 2.56 12.89 -9.84
N ASN A 208 1.96 13.94 -9.29
CA ASN A 208 2.10 15.29 -9.83
C ASN A 208 3.53 15.82 -9.76
N THR A 209 4.25 15.54 -8.67
CA THR A 209 5.63 15.97 -8.48
C THR A 209 6.59 15.20 -9.37
N TYR A 210 6.33 13.90 -9.56
CA TYR A 210 7.14 13.07 -10.44
C TYR A 210 7.00 13.50 -11.91
N ASP A 211 5.78 13.49 -12.45
CA ASP A 211 5.50 13.97 -13.80
C ASP A 211 3.99 14.22 -13.96
N PRO A 212 3.52 15.47 -14.08
CA PRO A 212 2.08 15.74 -14.21
C PRO A 212 1.49 15.22 -15.53
N SER A 213 2.32 14.96 -16.55
CA SER A 213 1.90 14.46 -17.87
C SER A 213 1.92 12.93 -17.97
N ARG A 214 2.51 12.24 -16.99
CA ARG A 214 2.64 10.77 -16.99
C ARG A 214 2.10 10.19 -15.69
N ASN A 215 1.40 9.07 -15.78
CA ASN A 215 0.92 8.41 -14.57
C ASN A 215 1.97 7.43 -14.05
N ILE A 216 2.55 7.71 -12.87
CA ILE A 216 3.47 6.79 -12.16
C ILE A 216 2.77 5.48 -11.76
N ARG A 217 1.43 5.44 -11.79
CA ARG A 217 0.62 4.21 -11.64
C ARG A 217 0.85 3.15 -12.71
N ARG A 218 1.63 3.42 -13.75
CA ARG A 218 2.09 2.35 -14.63
C ARG A 218 3.11 1.40 -13.96
N PHE A 219 3.57 1.72 -12.75
CA PHE A 219 4.60 0.96 -12.02
C PHE A 219 4.04 0.18 -10.81
N TRP A 220 2.79 -0.29 -10.90
CA TRP A 220 2.05 -0.98 -9.83
C TRP A 220 2.72 -2.22 -9.21
N TYR A 221 3.86 -2.67 -9.73
CA TYR A 221 4.43 -3.97 -9.37
C TYR A 221 5.97 -3.97 -9.21
N ASP A 222 6.61 -2.80 -9.06
CA ASP A 222 8.05 -2.69 -8.85
C ASP A 222 8.42 -1.77 -7.66
N GLU A 223 9.71 -1.46 -7.49
CA GLU A 223 10.19 -0.57 -6.42
C GLU A 223 9.60 0.84 -6.50
N ALA A 224 9.13 1.30 -7.66
CA ALA A 224 8.49 2.60 -7.80
C ALA A 224 7.09 2.61 -7.20
N GLY A 225 6.32 1.53 -7.41
CA GLY A 225 5.05 1.32 -6.71
C GLY A 225 5.26 1.27 -5.20
N ALA A 226 6.21 0.46 -4.74
CA ALA A 226 6.55 0.37 -3.32
C ALA A 226 7.08 1.70 -2.74
N LEU A 227 7.82 2.49 -3.53
CA LEU A 227 8.29 3.81 -3.13
C LEU A 227 7.13 4.79 -2.98
N ASN A 228 6.17 4.74 -3.92
CA ASN A 228 4.98 5.57 -3.86
C ASN A 228 4.18 5.29 -2.57
N GLU A 229 3.99 4.02 -2.21
CA GLU A 229 3.40 3.62 -0.93
C GLU A 229 4.22 4.11 0.27
N ALA A 230 5.55 3.88 0.24
CA ALA A 230 6.43 4.24 1.34
C ALA A 230 6.43 5.74 1.65
N VAL A 231 6.42 6.56 0.60
CA VAL A 231 6.31 8.01 0.71
C VAL A 231 4.93 8.40 1.23
N SER A 232 3.85 7.80 0.72
CA SER A 232 2.50 8.08 1.19
C SER A 232 2.33 7.82 2.69
N ASP A 233 2.76 6.66 3.16
CA ASP A 233 2.74 6.34 4.58
C ASP A 233 3.63 7.27 5.41
N PHE A 234 4.88 7.45 4.98
CA PHE A 234 5.84 8.26 5.71
C PHE A 234 5.34 9.70 5.89
N MET A 235 4.84 10.32 4.81
CA MET A 235 4.35 11.69 4.85
C MET A 235 3.11 11.82 5.73
N ALA A 236 2.18 10.85 5.67
CA ALA A 236 1.03 10.80 6.55
C ALA A 236 1.43 10.68 8.03
N LEU A 237 2.29 9.71 8.36
CA LEU A 237 2.79 9.50 9.73
C LEU A 237 3.52 10.73 10.26
N MET A 238 4.45 11.28 9.48
CA MET A 238 5.21 12.48 9.83
C MET A 238 4.26 13.65 10.13
N PHE A 239 3.26 13.87 9.28
CA PHE A 239 2.31 14.96 9.43
C PHE A 239 1.46 14.82 10.71
N VAL A 240 0.91 13.64 10.96
CA VAL A 240 0.02 13.42 12.12
C VAL A 240 0.77 13.17 13.43
N SER A 241 2.08 12.95 13.40
CA SER A 241 2.89 12.57 14.58
C SER A 241 2.75 13.53 15.76
N SER A 242 2.63 14.83 15.50
CA SER A 242 2.45 15.86 16.54
C SER A 242 1.06 15.89 17.18
N MET A 243 0.10 15.22 16.56
CA MET A 243 -1.30 15.14 17.02
C MET A 243 -1.55 13.92 17.90
N LEU A 244 -0.62 12.96 17.92
CA LEU A 244 -0.79 11.71 18.64
C LEU A 244 -0.51 11.87 20.14
N PRO A 245 -1.32 11.26 21.02
CA PRO A 245 -0.98 11.14 22.44
C PRO A 245 0.32 10.34 22.62
N THR A 246 1.06 10.61 23.70
CA THR A 246 2.31 9.89 24.00
C THR A 246 2.15 8.39 24.24
N SER A 247 0.91 7.91 24.43
CA SER A 247 0.59 6.47 24.53
C SER A 247 0.48 5.77 23.18
N PHE A 248 0.48 6.52 22.07
CA PHE A 248 0.48 6.00 20.72
C PHE A 248 1.90 6.04 20.16
N ASP A 249 2.23 5.02 19.37
CA ASP A 249 3.48 5.02 18.63
C ASP A 249 3.27 5.80 17.32
N PRO A 250 3.96 6.94 17.10
CA PRO A 250 3.79 7.76 15.89
C PRO A 250 4.25 7.08 14.60
N ARG A 251 4.77 5.85 14.74
CA ARG A 251 5.28 4.99 13.69
C ARG A 251 4.23 3.98 13.22
N THR A 252 3.12 3.85 13.95
CA THR A 252 2.01 2.97 13.58
C THR A 252 1.05 3.71 12.66
N PHE A 253 0.91 3.21 11.43
CA PHE A 253 -0.04 3.76 10.47
C PHE A 253 -1.48 3.37 10.84
N SER A 254 -2.34 4.38 11.00
CA SER A 254 -3.80 4.25 11.12
C SER A 254 -4.25 3.20 12.16
N SER A 255 -4.23 3.56 13.45
CA SER A 255 -4.75 2.66 14.51
C SER A 255 -6.26 2.44 14.41
N TRP A 256 -6.99 3.40 13.83
CA TRP A 256 -8.43 3.33 13.63
C TRP A 256 -8.76 2.47 12.41
N ALA A 257 -8.31 2.88 11.23
CA ALA A 257 -8.72 2.18 10.01
C ALA A 257 -7.99 0.85 9.82
N LEU A 258 -6.94 0.50 10.56
CA LEU A 258 -6.30 -0.82 10.47
C LEU A 258 -6.52 -1.67 11.74
N GLY A 259 -7.01 -1.08 12.83
CA GLY A 259 -7.21 -1.76 14.11
C GLY A 259 -5.90 -2.20 14.78
N LYS A 260 -6.03 -2.99 15.86
CA LYS A 260 -4.89 -3.46 16.66
C LYS A 260 -4.40 -4.84 16.21
N PHE A 261 -3.08 -5.04 16.23
CA PHE A 261 -2.49 -6.37 16.20
C PHE A 261 -2.69 -7.14 17.52
N ILE A 262 -3.23 -8.37 17.44
CA ILE A 262 -3.25 -9.31 18.58
C ILE A 262 -2.27 -10.47 18.33
N PRO A 263 -1.14 -10.53 19.05
CA PRO A 263 -0.21 -11.66 18.98
C PRO A 263 -0.91 -13.00 19.22
N GLY A 264 -0.54 -14.03 18.45
CA GLY A 264 -1.05 -15.40 18.62
C GLY A 264 -2.43 -15.67 18.01
N VAL A 265 -3.20 -14.64 17.63
CA VAL A 265 -4.50 -14.82 16.96
C VAL A 265 -4.31 -14.77 15.45
N ARG A 266 -4.35 -15.96 14.84
CA ARG A 266 -4.44 -16.13 13.38
C ARG A 266 -5.61 -15.26 12.87
N GLY A 267 -5.32 -14.22 12.08
CA GLY A 267 -6.35 -13.40 11.42
C GLY A 267 -6.44 -11.93 11.82
N THR A 268 -5.64 -11.47 12.80
CA THR A 268 -5.85 -10.15 13.45
C THR A 268 -4.72 -9.14 13.22
N ARG A 269 -4.19 -9.01 11.99
CA ARG A 269 -3.37 -7.85 11.60
C ARG A 269 -4.09 -6.94 10.62
N GLY A 270 -3.64 -5.68 10.66
CA GLY A 270 -4.21 -4.54 9.96
C GLY A 270 -4.41 -4.73 8.47
N ALA A 271 -5.49 -4.09 8.01
CA ALA A 271 -6.12 -4.12 6.69
C ALA A 271 -7.05 -5.32 6.41
N HIS A 272 -7.95 -5.56 7.37
CA HIS A 272 -9.32 -6.11 7.27
C HIS A 272 -9.60 -7.45 6.59
N ARG A 273 -9.86 -8.42 7.46
CA ARG A 273 -11.18 -9.08 7.50
C ARG A 273 -11.83 -9.08 8.90
N CYS A 274 -11.02 -8.91 9.95
CA CYS A 274 -11.43 -9.01 11.37
C CYS A 274 -10.54 -8.14 12.30
N PRO A 275 -10.62 -6.80 12.24
CA PRO A 275 -9.92 -5.94 13.19
C PRO A 275 -10.47 -6.17 14.61
N ALA A 276 -9.58 -6.33 15.59
CA ALA A 276 -9.97 -6.53 16.97
C ALA A 276 -9.84 -5.23 17.77
N TYR A 277 -10.97 -4.57 18.01
CA TYR A 277 -11.03 -3.36 18.84
C TYR A 277 -11.32 -3.70 20.31
N ASP A 278 -12.11 -4.74 20.59
CA ASP A 278 -12.36 -5.21 21.96
C ASP A 278 -12.71 -6.71 22.01
N PRO A 279 -12.66 -7.37 23.19
CA PRO A 279 -12.93 -8.81 23.32
C PRO A 279 -14.35 -9.27 22.90
N ASN A 280 -15.30 -8.34 22.80
CA ASN A 280 -16.69 -8.57 22.37
C ASN A 280 -16.97 -8.01 20.95
N PHE A 281 -15.98 -7.39 20.31
CA PHE A 281 -16.05 -6.97 18.91
C PHE A 281 -16.18 -8.23 18.04
N PRO A 282 -17.05 -8.24 17.00
CA PRO A 282 -17.63 -9.47 16.47
C PRO A 282 -16.61 -10.59 16.24
N ASP A 283 -16.89 -11.73 16.88
CA ASP A 283 -16.32 -13.01 16.49
C ASP A 283 -16.68 -13.25 15.01
N CYS A 284 -15.66 -13.25 14.17
CA CYS A 284 -15.82 -13.42 12.73
C CYS A 284 -16.29 -14.81 12.31
N SER A 285 -16.50 -15.74 13.25
CA SER A 285 -16.98 -17.10 12.99
C SER A 285 -18.28 -17.20 12.16
N GLY A 286 -19.06 -16.11 12.06
CA GLY A 286 -20.31 -16.04 11.29
C GLY A 286 -20.24 -15.44 9.89
N PHE A 287 -19.08 -14.98 9.39
CA PHE A 287 -18.98 -14.38 8.05
C PHE A 287 -18.92 -15.45 6.94
N PRO A 288 -19.77 -15.37 5.89
CA PRO A 288 -19.70 -16.30 4.77
C PRO A 288 -18.32 -16.29 4.09
N GLY A 289 -17.63 -17.42 4.08
CA GLY A 289 -16.27 -17.54 3.53
C GLY A 289 -15.13 -17.29 4.53
N PHE A 290 -15.46 -17.02 5.81
CA PHE A 290 -14.51 -17.02 6.91
C PHE A 290 -14.50 -18.41 7.59
N ALA A 291 -13.33 -19.05 7.65
CA ALA A 291 -13.10 -20.14 8.58
C ALA A 291 -11.85 -19.79 9.39
N ALA A 292 -11.95 -19.89 10.73
CA ALA A 292 -10.82 -19.70 11.64
C ALA A 292 -9.60 -20.59 11.27
N GLU A 293 -9.85 -21.64 10.50
CA GLU A 293 -8.90 -22.61 10.00
C GLU A 293 -8.20 -22.18 8.68
N THR A 294 -8.82 -21.35 7.84
CA THR A 294 -8.30 -20.97 6.50
C THR A 294 -7.73 -19.56 6.39
N ASN A 295 -8.01 -18.71 7.38
CA ASN A 295 -7.21 -17.54 7.78
C ASN A 295 -6.53 -16.74 6.66
N THR A 296 -7.32 -16.23 5.72
CA THR A 296 -6.89 -15.18 4.80
C THR A 296 -6.81 -13.88 5.58
N ILE A 297 -5.65 -13.59 6.16
CA ILE A 297 -5.28 -12.23 6.56
C ILE A 297 -5.23 -11.45 5.25
N SER A 298 -6.19 -10.54 5.06
CA SER A 298 -5.98 -9.48 4.09
C SER A 298 -4.97 -8.55 4.75
N TYR A 299 -3.77 -8.52 4.16
CA TYR A 299 -2.70 -7.57 4.41
C TYR A 299 -1.95 -7.66 5.76
N VAL A 300 -0.64 -7.50 5.67
CA VAL A 300 0.23 -7.36 6.82
C VAL A 300 1.00 -6.09 6.55
N TYR A 301 0.71 -5.02 7.27
CA TYR A 301 1.72 -4.01 7.58
C TYR A 301 2.51 -4.57 8.75
N PRO A 302 3.69 -5.20 8.56
CA PRO A 302 4.62 -5.34 9.66
C PRO A 302 5.12 -3.95 10.05
N ASP A 303 4.36 -3.35 10.97
CA ASP A 303 4.85 -2.45 12.01
C ASP A 303 4.99 -0.98 11.61
N GLY A 304 4.55 -0.57 10.41
CA GLY A 304 4.59 0.84 9.98
C GLY A 304 5.99 1.45 9.91
N LEU A 305 7.03 0.72 10.32
CA LEU A 305 8.44 1.00 10.10
C LEU A 305 9.17 -0.31 10.30
N GLY A 306 9.89 -0.77 9.29
CA GLY A 306 10.96 -1.76 9.39
C GLY A 306 10.80 -2.88 10.44
N TRP A 307 10.92 -4.11 9.96
CA TRP A 307 11.20 -5.33 10.72
C TRP A 307 12.07 -5.25 12.01
N PRO A 308 13.03 -4.31 12.23
CA PRO A 308 13.68 -4.20 13.54
C PRO A 308 12.81 -3.75 14.72
N TYR A 309 11.58 -3.26 14.56
CA TYR A 309 10.75 -2.78 15.69
C TYR A 309 9.77 -3.81 16.25
N ALA A 310 10.01 -5.08 15.97
CA ALA A 310 9.31 -6.26 16.47
C ALA A 310 9.44 -6.52 18.00
N ALA A 311 9.46 -5.48 18.83
CA ALA A 311 9.36 -5.62 20.27
C ALA A 311 7.92 -6.04 20.64
N GLY A 312 7.71 -7.34 20.87
CA GLY A 312 6.41 -7.90 21.28
C GLY A 312 5.91 -9.10 20.48
N PHE A 313 6.69 -9.59 19.51
CA PHE A 313 6.38 -10.85 18.83
C PHE A 313 6.86 -12.05 19.65
N ASP A 314 6.21 -13.21 19.48
CA ASP A 314 6.62 -14.53 20.01
C ASP A 314 7.89 -15.08 19.32
N GLY A 315 8.84 -14.19 19.06
CA GLY A 315 10.09 -14.45 18.37
C GLY A 315 9.99 -14.41 16.83
N PRO A 316 11.15 -14.47 16.16
CA PRO A 316 11.27 -14.36 14.69
C PRO A 316 10.49 -15.43 13.90
N GLY A 317 10.19 -16.59 14.49
CA GLY A 317 9.44 -17.67 13.85
C GLY A 317 8.00 -17.31 13.49
N TYR A 318 7.37 -16.44 14.28
CA TYR A 318 6.03 -15.93 14.01
C TYR A 318 6.03 -14.95 12.82
N VAL A 319 6.96 -14.00 12.82
CA VAL A 319 7.13 -13.02 11.73
C VAL A 319 7.42 -13.74 10.40
N ARG A 320 8.28 -14.77 10.43
CA ARG A 320 8.52 -15.65 9.28
C ARG A 320 7.25 -16.32 8.77
N SER A 321 6.42 -16.86 9.67
CA SER A 321 5.20 -17.59 9.29
C SER A 321 4.15 -16.66 8.68
N ALA A 322 3.98 -15.46 9.23
CA ALA A 322 3.11 -14.43 8.66
C ALA A 322 3.58 -14.06 7.24
N PHE A 323 4.87 -13.78 7.07
CA PHE A 323 5.43 -13.44 5.76
C PHE A 323 5.22 -14.55 4.72
N LEU A 324 5.53 -15.81 5.06
CA LEU A 324 5.41 -16.93 4.13
C LEU A 324 3.97 -17.20 3.66
N ASN A 325 2.97 -16.88 4.49
CA ASN A 325 1.55 -17.14 4.20
C ASN A 325 0.88 -16.06 3.34
N PHE A 326 1.38 -14.82 3.35
CA PHE A 326 0.69 -13.67 2.73
C PHE A 326 1.52 -12.92 1.67
N ARG A 327 2.66 -13.51 1.29
CA ARG A 327 3.64 -12.99 0.31
C ARG A 327 3.11 -12.58 -1.07
N ASP A 328 1.99 -13.16 -1.52
CA ASP A 328 1.48 -12.99 -2.88
C ASP A 328 0.38 -11.92 -2.99
N GLN A 329 -0.08 -11.35 -1.87
CA GLN A 329 -1.35 -10.61 -1.82
C GLN A 329 -1.22 -9.07 -1.91
N GLU A 330 -0.03 -8.49 -1.69
CA GLU A 330 0.16 -7.04 -1.77
C GLU A 330 1.62 -6.63 -1.94
N LYS A 331 2.12 -6.76 -3.17
CA LYS A 331 3.53 -6.56 -3.51
C LYS A 331 4.08 -5.16 -3.15
N PRO A 332 3.39 -4.04 -3.44
CA PRO A 332 3.96 -2.71 -3.21
C PRO A 332 3.92 -2.28 -1.73
N HIS A 333 2.80 -2.40 -1.02
CA HIS A 333 2.68 -1.98 0.38
C HIS A 333 3.63 -2.74 1.32
N ASN A 334 3.83 -4.05 1.10
CA ASN A 334 4.82 -4.81 1.88
C ASN A 334 6.27 -4.38 1.59
N ALA A 335 6.59 -4.14 0.33
CA ALA A 335 7.93 -3.71 -0.07
C ALA A 335 8.24 -2.28 0.40
N ALA A 336 7.21 -1.44 0.55
CA ALA A 336 7.30 -0.05 0.99
C ALA A 336 7.97 0.10 2.36
N ILE A 337 7.77 -0.86 3.26
CA ILE A 337 8.18 -0.80 4.68
C ILE A 337 9.69 -0.58 4.86
N LEU A 338 10.51 -1.10 3.93
CA LEU A 338 11.95 -0.85 3.96
C LEU A 338 12.26 0.64 3.81
N MET A 339 11.68 1.26 2.77
CA MET A 339 11.88 2.67 2.45
C MET A 339 11.17 3.58 3.46
N GLN A 340 9.92 3.28 3.83
CA GLN A 340 9.17 4.00 4.86
C GLN A 340 9.97 4.10 6.16
N GLY A 341 10.53 2.96 6.60
CA GLY A 341 11.38 2.94 7.77
C GLY A 341 12.68 3.74 7.59
N ALA A 342 13.27 3.74 6.40
CA ALA A 342 14.47 4.54 6.13
C ALA A 342 14.18 6.03 6.21
N LEU A 343 13.06 6.47 5.65
CA LEU A 343 12.60 7.85 5.71
C LEU A 343 12.36 8.29 7.16
N TRP A 344 11.79 7.42 7.99
CA TRP A 344 11.62 7.72 9.41
C TRP A 344 12.94 7.82 10.17
N ASP A 345 13.89 6.92 9.91
CA ASP A 345 15.20 6.99 10.57
C ASP A 345 15.93 8.30 10.19
N VAL A 346 15.80 8.76 8.93
CA VAL A 346 16.29 10.08 8.49
C VAL A 346 15.54 11.23 9.20
N PHE A 347 14.23 11.13 9.33
CA PHE A 347 13.43 12.14 10.03
C PHE A 347 13.82 12.27 11.50
N GLU A 348 13.99 11.16 12.22
CA GLU A 348 14.45 11.15 13.62
C GLU A 348 15.88 11.68 13.74
N ALA A 349 16.75 11.36 12.78
CA ALA A 349 18.08 11.96 12.68
C ALA A 349 18.03 13.50 12.58
N PHE A 350 17.13 14.06 11.77
CA PHE A 350 16.94 15.51 11.68
C PHE A 350 16.34 16.09 12.97
N ARG A 351 15.39 15.42 13.60
CA ARG A 351 14.81 15.85 14.88
C ARG A 351 15.83 15.94 16.02
N ALA A 352 16.97 15.26 15.92
CA ALA A 352 18.05 15.37 16.90
C ALA A 352 18.71 16.76 16.90
N ASN A 353 18.66 17.49 15.78
CA ASN A 353 19.34 18.78 15.59
C ASN A 353 18.40 19.95 15.30
N HIS A 354 17.18 19.66 14.85
CA HIS A 354 16.20 20.65 14.44
C HIS A 354 14.95 20.60 15.34
N SER A 355 14.21 21.70 15.38
CA SER A 355 12.86 21.64 15.95
C SER A 355 11.98 20.64 15.17
N PRO A 356 10.94 20.03 15.78
CA PRO A 356 10.06 19.11 15.06
C PRO A 356 9.48 19.68 13.75
N ASP A 357 9.07 20.95 13.76
CA ASP A 357 8.53 21.63 12.57
C ASP A 357 9.59 21.84 11.49
N GLU A 358 10.81 22.22 11.88
CA GLU A 358 11.92 22.40 10.95
C GLU A 358 12.35 21.06 10.34
N ALA A 359 12.49 20.01 11.14
CA ALA A 359 12.80 18.66 10.67
C ALA A 359 11.74 18.17 9.65
N ARG A 360 10.46 18.43 9.94
CA ARG A 360 9.34 18.09 9.04
C ARG A 360 9.41 18.87 7.73
N ILE A 361 9.65 20.18 7.76
CA ILE A 361 9.80 21.00 6.55
C ILE A 361 11.00 20.55 5.71
N LEU A 362 12.15 20.30 6.34
CA LEU A 362 13.35 19.80 5.67
C LEU A 362 13.07 18.46 4.99
N MET A 363 12.43 17.54 5.71
CA MET A 363 12.09 16.22 5.20
C MET A 363 11.09 16.27 4.05
N THR A 364 10.00 17.04 4.18
CA THR A 364 9.05 17.31 3.10
C THR A 364 9.75 17.84 1.85
N ARG A 365 10.67 18.81 2.01
CA ARG A 365 11.41 19.37 0.88
C ARG A 365 12.31 18.36 0.19
N VAL A 366 13.12 17.61 0.95
CA VAL A 366 14.04 16.64 0.35
C VAL A 366 13.29 15.51 -0.33
N VAL A 367 12.24 14.96 0.29
CA VAL A 367 11.44 13.86 -0.28
C VAL A 367 10.82 14.29 -1.60
N MET A 368 10.09 15.41 -1.60
CA MET A 368 9.38 15.86 -2.80
C MET A 368 10.34 16.27 -3.92
N LYS A 369 11.46 16.91 -3.58
CA LYS A 369 12.46 17.30 -4.58
C LYS A 369 13.22 16.09 -5.14
N ALA A 370 13.52 15.08 -4.33
CA ALA A 370 14.06 13.81 -4.80
C ALA A 370 13.08 13.08 -5.75
N ILE A 371 11.78 13.07 -5.45
CA ILE A 371 10.75 12.52 -6.35
C ILE A 371 10.76 13.26 -7.70
N ALA A 372 10.86 14.59 -7.69
CA ALA A 372 10.93 15.38 -8.92
C ALA A 372 12.16 15.03 -9.78
N ASP A 373 13.28 14.70 -9.14
CA ASP A 373 14.55 14.39 -9.81
C ASP A 373 14.71 12.89 -10.15
N LEU A 374 13.77 12.03 -9.73
CA LEU A 374 13.76 10.62 -10.10
C LEU A 374 13.74 10.45 -11.63
N PRO A 375 14.49 9.46 -12.16
CA PRO A 375 14.60 9.24 -13.59
C PRO A 375 13.22 8.96 -14.18
N LYS A 376 12.88 9.66 -15.28
CA LYS A 376 11.59 9.48 -15.96
C LYS A 376 11.60 8.20 -16.78
N PRO A 377 10.47 7.50 -16.88
CA PRO A 377 10.43 6.20 -17.53
C PRO A 377 10.64 6.34 -19.04
N GLY A 378 11.33 5.36 -19.63
CA GLY A 378 11.28 5.11 -21.06
C GLY A 378 9.95 4.45 -21.47
N PHE A 379 9.88 3.88 -22.68
CA PHE A 379 8.66 3.21 -23.16
C PHE A 379 8.29 1.93 -22.41
N SER A 380 9.16 1.36 -21.57
CA SER A 380 8.92 0.02 -21.02
C SER A 380 9.36 -0.23 -19.57
N LEU A 381 10.09 0.67 -18.90
CA LEU A 381 10.55 0.42 -17.51
C LEU A 381 10.52 1.63 -16.58
N SER A 382 10.27 1.35 -15.30
CA SER A 382 10.58 2.28 -14.21
C SER A 382 12.08 2.21 -13.91
N PRO A 383 12.85 3.27 -14.19
CA PRO A 383 14.25 3.35 -13.78
C PRO A 383 14.41 3.67 -12.27
N ILE A 384 13.30 3.69 -11.53
CA ILE A 384 13.28 4.05 -10.11
C ILE A 384 13.69 2.84 -9.28
N SER A 385 14.62 3.07 -8.36
CA SER A 385 14.96 2.14 -7.28
C SER A 385 15.03 2.87 -5.94
N PHE A 386 14.92 2.13 -4.84
CA PHE A 386 15.09 2.64 -3.48
C PHE A 386 16.47 3.25 -3.27
N GLN A 387 17.52 2.63 -3.80
CA GLN A 387 18.87 3.19 -3.73
C GLN A 387 19.00 4.45 -4.58
N GLY A 388 18.44 4.44 -5.80
CA GLY A 388 18.40 5.62 -6.65
C GLY A 388 17.66 6.79 -5.98
N PHE A 389 16.57 6.50 -5.27
CA PHE A 389 15.85 7.49 -4.49
C PHE A 389 16.65 7.99 -3.28
N ALA A 390 17.28 7.11 -2.50
CA ALA A 390 18.13 7.49 -1.38
C ALA A 390 19.32 8.35 -1.82
N ALA A 391 19.95 8.02 -2.96
CA ALA A 391 21.00 8.81 -3.58
C ALA A 391 20.48 10.18 -4.03
N ALA A 392 19.32 10.23 -4.68
CA ALA A 392 18.68 11.48 -5.08
C ALA A 392 18.36 12.36 -3.86
N MET A 393 17.86 11.78 -2.76
CA MET A 393 17.65 12.53 -1.51
C MET A 393 18.94 13.13 -0.97
N PHE A 394 20.03 12.36 -0.93
CA PHE A 394 21.33 12.85 -0.46
C PHE A 394 21.86 14.01 -1.34
N GLU A 395 21.81 13.86 -2.66
CA GLU A 395 22.22 14.90 -3.62
C GLU A 395 21.37 16.17 -3.48
N VAL A 396 20.05 16.01 -3.38
CA VAL A 396 19.10 17.11 -3.19
C VAL A 396 19.32 17.82 -1.87
N SER A 397 19.52 17.10 -0.76
CA SER A 397 19.82 17.72 0.53
C SER A 397 21.10 18.56 0.48
N SER A 398 22.14 18.07 -0.21
CA SER A 398 23.35 18.86 -0.42
C SER A 398 23.07 20.14 -1.22
N ALA A 399 22.25 20.05 -2.28
CA ALA A 399 21.88 21.19 -3.11
C ALA A 399 20.98 22.21 -2.39
N LEU A 400 20.16 21.73 -1.45
CA LEU A 400 19.31 22.57 -0.58
C LEU A 400 20.09 23.22 0.57
N GLY A 401 21.39 22.94 0.71
CA GLY A 401 22.26 23.57 1.70
C GLY A 401 22.12 23.00 3.11
N PHE A 402 21.79 21.71 3.24
CA PHE A 402 21.76 21.01 4.53
C PHE A 402 23.15 21.04 5.17
N SER A 403 23.22 21.03 6.51
CA SER A 403 24.50 21.06 7.20
C SER A 403 25.28 19.75 6.98
N ALA A 404 26.60 19.78 7.18
CA ALA A 404 27.41 18.56 7.09
C ALA A 404 26.94 17.47 8.06
N ASP A 405 26.50 17.85 9.27
CA ASP A 405 25.99 16.89 10.26
C ASP A 405 24.67 16.25 9.81
N ASP A 406 23.78 17.02 9.17
CA ASP A 406 22.52 16.48 8.64
C ASP A 406 22.77 15.50 7.50
N LEU A 407 23.70 15.82 6.60
CA LEU A 407 24.11 14.93 5.51
C LEU A 407 24.74 13.64 6.04
N ASP A 408 25.62 13.73 7.03
CA ASP A 408 26.26 12.56 7.64
C ASP A 408 25.24 11.64 8.31
N ARG A 409 24.25 12.21 9.02
CA ARG A 409 23.19 11.43 9.65
C ARG A 409 22.22 10.79 8.65
N MET A 410 21.84 11.52 7.61
CA MET A 410 21.02 10.97 6.51
C MET A 410 21.74 9.79 5.84
N ARG A 411 23.03 9.97 5.52
CA ARG A 411 23.87 8.91 4.96
C ARG A 411 23.92 7.70 5.89
N ALA A 412 24.14 7.92 7.19
CA ALA A 412 24.18 6.84 8.18
C ALA A 412 22.85 6.07 8.27
N ALA A 413 21.72 6.77 8.29
CA ALA A 413 20.38 6.15 8.33
C ALA A 413 20.11 5.29 7.08
N PHE A 414 20.42 5.79 5.89
CA PHE A 414 20.29 5.01 4.67
C PHE A 414 21.30 3.85 4.58
N ALA A 415 22.54 4.06 5.04
CA ALA A 415 23.56 3.01 5.05
C ALA A 415 23.22 1.87 6.01
N GLU A 416 22.62 2.17 7.18
CA GLU A 416 22.14 1.16 8.13
C GLU A 416 21.09 0.22 7.50
N ARG A 417 20.36 0.71 6.50
CA ARG A 417 19.36 -0.06 5.73
C ARG A 417 19.87 -0.58 4.39
N GLY A 418 21.17 -0.44 4.11
CA GLY A 418 21.78 -0.86 2.84
C GLY A 418 21.26 -0.11 1.61
N LEU A 419 20.78 1.11 1.80
CA LEU A 419 20.25 1.96 0.73
C LEU A 419 21.29 2.96 0.19
N LEU A 420 22.32 3.27 0.99
CA LEU A 420 23.51 4.03 0.58
C LEU A 420 24.77 3.32 1.04
N ASP A 421 25.88 3.55 0.34
CA ASP A 421 27.20 2.97 0.64
C ASP A 421 27.21 1.43 0.76
N ALA A 422 26.16 0.77 0.25
CA ALA A 422 26.07 -0.68 0.22
C ALA A 422 27.12 -1.26 -0.74
N PRO A 423 27.73 -2.41 -0.42
CA PRO A 423 28.63 -3.09 -1.33
C PRO A 423 27.99 -3.26 -2.70
N GLN A 424 28.70 -2.84 -3.75
CA GLN A 424 28.26 -3.04 -5.13
C GLN A 424 28.62 -4.44 -5.58
N LEU A 425 27.69 -5.08 -6.28
CA LEU A 425 27.95 -6.33 -6.95
C LEU A 425 28.99 -6.13 -8.05
N GLN A 426 29.94 -7.06 -8.14
CA GLN A 426 30.99 -7.01 -9.16
C GLN A 426 30.46 -7.53 -10.49
N PRO A 427 31.03 -7.12 -11.64
CA PRO A 427 30.71 -7.73 -12.93
C PRO A 427 30.87 -9.27 -12.89
N GLY A 428 29.96 -9.97 -13.56
CA GLY A 428 29.76 -11.41 -13.47
C GLY A 428 28.86 -11.87 -12.31
N TRP A 429 28.16 -10.98 -11.60
CA TRP A 429 27.38 -11.36 -10.43
C TRP A 429 26.16 -12.21 -10.78
N ALA A 430 25.48 -11.92 -11.90
CA ALA A 430 24.17 -12.51 -12.12
C ALA A 430 24.26 -14.02 -12.32
N GLY A 431 25.28 -14.50 -13.05
CA GLY A 431 25.60 -15.91 -13.27
C GLY A 431 24.47 -16.73 -13.91
N ALA A 432 24.76 -17.54 -14.93
CA ALA A 432 23.74 -18.46 -15.46
C ALA A 432 23.60 -19.70 -14.55
N GLY A 433 22.44 -19.88 -13.93
CA GLY A 433 22.02 -21.14 -13.32
C GLY A 433 21.28 -22.04 -14.32
N SER A 434 20.27 -22.75 -13.84
CA SER A 434 19.38 -23.58 -14.66
C SER A 434 18.11 -22.84 -15.11
N VAL A 435 17.41 -23.38 -16.11
CA VAL A 435 16.02 -22.99 -16.40
C VAL A 435 15.09 -24.09 -15.91
N LYS A 436 14.05 -23.72 -15.14
CA LYS A 436 12.95 -24.63 -14.84
C LYS A 436 11.83 -24.39 -15.83
N VAL A 437 11.38 -25.45 -16.46
CA VAL A 437 10.30 -25.44 -17.45
C VAL A 437 9.13 -26.24 -16.90
N VAL A 438 7.93 -25.69 -16.98
CA VAL A 438 6.68 -26.41 -16.75
C VAL A 438 5.78 -26.28 -17.99
N ASP A 439 5.47 -27.42 -18.57
CA ASP A 439 4.69 -27.63 -19.80
C ASP A 439 3.34 -28.31 -19.53
N HIS A 440 3.11 -28.81 -18.32
CA HIS A 440 1.99 -29.70 -18.03
C HIS A 440 0.59 -29.05 -18.23
N PRO A 441 -0.24 -29.54 -19.16
CA PRO A 441 -1.47 -28.86 -19.59
C PRO A 441 -2.48 -28.60 -18.45
N SER A 442 -2.70 -29.59 -17.57
CA SER A 442 -3.65 -29.43 -16.46
C SER A 442 -3.17 -28.45 -15.39
N ILE A 443 -1.86 -28.35 -15.17
CA ILE A 443 -1.27 -27.44 -14.20
C ILE A 443 -1.41 -26.00 -14.70
N LEU A 444 -1.05 -25.76 -15.96
CA LEU A 444 -1.16 -24.45 -16.60
C LEU A 444 -2.62 -23.98 -16.67
N ARG A 445 -3.55 -24.85 -17.10
CA ARG A 445 -5.00 -24.52 -17.15
C ARG A 445 -5.60 -24.26 -15.76
N SER A 446 -5.25 -25.08 -14.77
CA SER A 446 -5.71 -24.88 -13.38
C SER A 446 -5.24 -23.53 -12.83
N TRP A 447 -4.05 -23.07 -13.21
CA TRP A 447 -3.58 -21.76 -12.83
C TRP A 447 -4.32 -20.63 -13.54
N LEU A 448 -4.46 -20.67 -14.87
CA LEU A 448 -5.18 -19.62 -15.61
C LEU A 448 -6.58 -19.39 -15.06
N ASN A 449 -7.28 -20.49 -14.78
CA ASN A 449 -8.61 -20.45 -14.18
C ASN A 449 -8.61 -19.77 -12.80
N ARG A 450 -7.54 -19.90 -12.00
CA ARG A 450 -7.39 -19.21 -10.70
C ARG A 450 -7.07 -17.72 -10.85
N THR A 451 -6.43 -17.32 -11.94
CA THR A 451 -6.13 -15.91 -12.24
C THR A 451 -7.24 -15.18 -12.99
N GLY A 452 -8.34 -15.88 -13.35
CA GLY A 452 -9.41 -15.31 -14.17
C GLY A 452 -9.07 -15.18 -15.66
N ALA A 453 -7.92 -15.70 -16.09
CA ALA A 453 -7.54 -15.80 -17.51
C ALA A 453 -8.25 -17.00 -18.16
N ASP A 454 -8.62 -16.88 -19.43
CA ASP A 454 -9.30 -17.96 -20.15
C ASP A 454 -8.37 -19.16 -20.35
N PRO A 455 -8.64 -20.33 -19.72
CA PRO A 455 -7.78 -21.51 -19.84
C PRO A 455 -7.76 -22.11 -21.25
N ASN A 456 -8.70 -21.72 -22.13
CA ASN A 456 -8.77 -22.20 -23.52
C ASN A 456 -7.79 -21.47 -24.46
N VAL A 457 -7.17 -20.38 -24.00
CA VAL A 457 -6.09 -19.69 -24.74
C VAL A 457 -4.86 -20.59 -24.89
N ILE A 458 -4.76 -21.66 -24.09
CA ILE A 458 -3.64 -22.61 -24.09
C ILE A 458 -3.98 -23.84 -24.96
N SER A 459 -3.47 -23.81 -26.19
CA SER A 459 -3.35 -25.03 -27.01
C SER A 459 -2.19 -25.86 -26.46
N GLN A 460 -2.46 -27.12 -26.12
CA GLN A 460 -1.49 -28.05 -25.54
C GLN A 460 -1.61 -29.39 -26.25
N GLY A 461 -0.48 -30.06 -26.47
CA GLY A 461 -0.47 -31.43 -26.97
C GLY A 461 -1.06 -32.40 -25.94
N ASN A 462 -1.42 -33.60 -26.41
CA ASN A 462 -1.86 -34.69 -25.52
C ASN A 462 -0.69 -35.37 -24.77
N ALA A 463 0.55 -34.89 -24.94
CA ALA A 463 1.74 -35.69 -24.72
C ALA A 463 2.86 -34.98 -23.95
N THR A 464 2.59 -34.26 -22.85
CA THR A 464 3.69 -33.72 -22.04
C THR A 464 3.43 -33.78 -20.53
N GLY A 465 4.37 -34.42 -19.85
CA GLY A 465 4.46 -34.43 -18.40
C GLY A 465 5.93 -34.41 -17.97
N LEU A 466 6.33 -33.31 -17.35
CA LEU A 466 7.43 -33.20 -16.36
C LEU A 466 8.85 -33.59 -16.83
N ASN A 467 9.18 -33.54 -18.12
CA ASN A 467 10.55 -33.84 -18.56
C ASN A 467 11.52 -32.64 -18.44
N GLY A 468 11.01 -31.45 -18.06
CA GLY A 468 11.80 -30.22 -18.08
C GLY A 468 12.24 -29.81 -19.49
N GLN A 469 11.54 -30.30 -20.51
CA GLN A 469 11.78 -29.97 -21.92
C GLN A 469 10.56 -29.24 -22.48
N VAL A 470 10.75 -28.59 -23.62
CA VAL A 470 9.70 -27.83 -24.30
C VAL A 470 9.31 -28.61 -25.56
N ASP A 471 8.02 -28.72 -25.85
CA ASP A 471 7.57 -29.27 -27.13
C ASP A 471 7.13 -28.15 -28.09
N GLY A 472 7.41 -28.33 -29.37
CA GLY A 472 6.95 -27.42 -30.41
C GLY A 472 5.42 -27.41 -30.49
N GLY A 473 4.82 -26.22 -30.51
CA GLY A 473 3.37 -26.00 -30.54
C GLY A 473 2.75 -25.71 -29.17
N GLU A 474 3.52 -25.84 -28.07
CA GLU A 474 3.00 -25.77 -26.70
C GLU A 474 3.21 -24.42 -26.03
N VAL A 475 2.46 -24.20 -24.94
CA VAL A 475 2.72 -23.12 -24.00
C VAL A 475 3.49 -23.66 -22.81
N VAL A 476 4.53 -22.95 -22.41
CA VAL A 476 5.34 -23.32 -21.25
C VAL A 476 5.53 -22.11 -20.33
N ALA A 477 5.68 -22.40 -19.05
CA ALA A 477 6.12 -21.44 -18.05
C ALA A 477 7.59 -21.72 -17.71
N MET A 478 8.42 -20.69 -17.75
CA MET A 478 9.85 -20.77 -17.53
C MET A 478 10.27 -19.93 -16.32
N TRP A 479 11.20 -20.44 -15.52
CA TRP A 479 11.89 -19.67 -14.49
C TRP A 479 13.39 -19.74 -14.75
N PHE A 480 14.07 -18.61 -14.62
CA PHE A 480 15.50 -18.49 -14.90
C PHE A 480 16.26 -18.35 -13.58
N ASP A 481 17.11 -19.33 -13.28
CA ASP A 481 17.85 -19.36 -12.02
C ASP A 481 19.11 -18.50 -12.15
N LEU A 482 19.19 -17.47 -11.30
CA LEU A 482 20.33 -16.57 -11.21
C LEU A 482 21.10 -16.85 -9.91
N GLN A 483 22.40 -16.57 -9.92
CA GLN A 483 23.29 -16.80 -8.79
C GLN A 483 22.85 -16.03 -7.52
N ASN A 484 23.09 -16.65 -6.35
CA ASN A 484 22.89 -16.02 -5.04
C ASN A 484 23.78 -14.83 -4.76
N HIS A 485 23.19 -13.64 -4.62
CA HIS A 485 23.82 -12.51 -3.95
C HIS A 485 22.87 -11.72 -3.04
N SER A 486 22.01 -12.39 -2.28
CA SER A 486 21.07 -11.72 -1.37
C SER A 486 21.66 -10.95 -0.24
N ASP A 487 22.82 -11.39 0.21
CA ASP A 487 23.62 -10.75 1.24
C ASP A 487 24.04 -9.35 0.81
N LEU A 488 24.07 -9.09 -0.50
CA LEU A 488 24.50 -7.83 -1.07
C LEU A 488 23.35 -7.07 -1.77
N THR A 489 22.42 -7.75 -2.44
CA THR A 489 21.38 -7.12 -3.30
C THR A 489 20.30 -6.37 -2.54
N ALA A 490 20.18 -5.04 -2.74
CA ALA A 490 19.05 -4.25 -2.23
C ALA A 490 17.83 -4.26 -3.17
N GLY A 491 16.65 -4.45 -2.58
CA GLY A 491 15.37 -4.45 -3.29
C GLY A 491 15.19 -5.57 -4.33
N ASN A 492 14.44 -5.26 -5.38
CA ASN A 492 14.00 -6.16 -6.43
C ASN A 492 15.13 -6.41 -7.45
N VAL A 493 15.11 -7.59 -8.06
CA VAL A 493 15.91 -7.86 -9.26
C VAL A 493 14.98 -7.87 -10.46
N TYR A 494 15.34 -7.05 -11.43
CA TYR A 494 14.56 -6.84 -12.63
C TYR A 494 15.16 -7.64 -13.79
N LEU A 495 14.32 -8.40 -14.50
CA LEU A 495 14.70 -9.21 -15.65
C LEU A 495 14.01 -8.72 -16.91
N ARG A 496 14.80 -8.44 -17.94
CA ARG A 496 14.31 -8.30 -19.32
C ARG A 496 14.70 -9.55 -20.09
N VAL A 497 13.72 -10.37 -20.43
CA VAL A 497 13.90 -11.65 -21.11
C VAL A 497 13.59 -11.47 -22.58
N LYS A 498 14.58 -11.73 -23.43
CA LYS A 498 14.46 -11.68 -24.89
C LYS A 498 14.67 -13.07 -25.48
N SER A 499 13.74 -13.54 -26.29
CA SER A 499 13.97 -14.74 -27.10
C SER A 499 14.81 -14.37 -28.33
N LEU A 500 15.82 -15.19 -28.63
CA LEU A 500 16.57 -15.11 -29.88
C LEU A 500 15.95 -15.97 -30.99
N ASN A 501 14.94 -16.77 -30.67
CA ASN A 501 14.26 -17.64 -31.61
C ASN A 501 12.90 -17.03 -32.01
N PRO A 502 12.66 -16.74 -33.31
CA PRO A 502 11.41 -16.13 -33.78
C PRO A 502 10.19 -17.07 -33.68
N ALA A 503 10.40 -18.36 -33.44
CA ALA A 503 9.31 -19.31 -33.18
C ALA A 503 8.80 -19.23 -31.73
N VAL A 504 9.41 -18.43 -30.86
CA VAL A 504 8.94 -18.20 -29.49
C VAL A 504 8.17 -16.90 -29.45
N THR A 505 6.98 -16.93 -28.85
CA THR A 505 6.14 -15.75 -28.63
C THR A 505 5.83 -15.63 -27.15
N PHE A 506 6.10 -14.47 -26.55
CA PHE A 506 5.67 -14.21 -25.18
C PHE A 506 4.15 -14.04 -25.12
N LEU A 507 3.50 -14.72 -24.17
CA LEU A 507 2.06 -14.54 -23.95
C LEU A 507 1.78 -13.17 -23.33
N GLY A 508 0.66 -12.54 -23.68
CA GLY A 508 0.38 -11.16 -23.28
C GLY A 508 0.20 -10.94 -21.77
N ASN A 509 -0.13 -9.69 -21.41
CA ASN A 509 -0.21 -9.20 -20.03
C ASN A 509 -1.24 -9.90 -19.14
N ALA A 510 -2.05 -10.82 -19.68
CA ALA A 510 -2.95 -11.65 -18.90
C ALA A 510 -2.20 -12.69 -18.02
N VAL A 511 -0.95 -13.03 -18.38
CA VAL A 511 -0.18 -14.09 -17.72
C VAL A 511 1.26 -13.69 -17.38
N ASN A 512 1.87 -12.82 -18.18
CA ASN A 512 3.15 -12.21 -17.87
C ASN A 512 2.91 -10.83 -17.23
N GLU A 513 3.42 -10.62 -16.02
CA GLU A 513 3.35 -9.30 -15.37
C GLU A 513 4.38 -8.35 -15.98
N GLY A 514 3.98 -7.11 -16.28
CA GLY A 514 4.87 -6.07 -16.81
C GLY A 514 4.72 -5.81 -18.32
N PHE A 515 5.77 -5.30 -18.95
CA PHE A 515 5.79 -5.05 -20.39
C PHE A 515 6.06 -6.36 -21.15
N VAL A 516 5.23 -6.60 -22.17
CA VAL A 516 5.34 -7.77 -23.04
C VAL A 516 5.10 -7.36 -24.48
N ASN A 517 5.93 -7.89 -25.37
CA ASN A 517 5.70 -7.90 -26.81
C ASN A 517 6.10 -9.27 -27.39
N GLU A 518 6.00 -9.43 -28.71
CA GLU A 518 6.27 -10.71 -29.39
C GLU A 518 7.65 -11.31 -29.08
N ASN A 519 8.67 -10.47 -28.84
CA ASN A 519 10.07 -10.90 -28.70
C ASN A 519 10.68 -10.61 -27.33
N GLU A 520 9.93 -10.02 -26.41
CA GLU A 520 10.44 -9.58 -25.12
C GLU A 520 9.35 -9.60 -24.06
N THR A 521 9.71 -10.10 -22.87
CA THR A 521 8.91 -9.92 -21.65
C THR A 521 9.78 -9.41 -20.53
N HIS A 522 9.16 -8.67 -19.63
CA HIS A 522 9.77 -8.15 -18.41
C HIS A 522 9.27 -8.99 -17.24
N VAL A 523 10.13 -9.24 -16.25
CA VAL A 523 9.76 -9.95 -15.01
C VAL A 523 10.47 -9.30 -13.84
N VAL A 524 9.73 -9.03 -12.77
CA VAL A 524 10.30 -8.53 -11.51
C VAL A 524 10.41 -9.69 -10.55
N TYR A 525 11.62 -10.00 -10.11
CA TYR A 525 11.84 -10.85 -8.95
C TYR A 525 11.74 -9.96 -7.72
N ALA A 526 10.52 -9.90 -7.18
CA ALA A 526 10.22 -9.15 -5.98
C ALA A 526 11.02 -9.73 -4.80
N LYS A 527 11.82 -8.88 -4.16
CA LYS A 527 12.53 -9.27 -2.95
C LYS A 527 12.69 -8.08 -2.00
N ILE A 528 12.37 -8.32 -0.74
CA ILE A 528 12.77 -7.48 0.38
C ILE A 528 14.21 -7.83 0.73
N ASN A 529 15.12 -6.86 0.59
CA ASN A 529 16.49 -7.06 1.03
C ASN A 529 16.58 -7.11 2.56
N GLY A 530 17.49 -7.98 3.01
CA GLY A 530 17.98 -8.09 4.36
C GLY A 530 19.47 -7.74 4.43
N THR A 531 19.84 -6.50 4.10
CA THR A 531 21.12 -5.93 4.53
C THR A 531 20.95 -5.43 5.97
N GLY A 532 21.88 -5.75 6.87
CA GLY A 532 21.94 -5.26 8.26
C GLY A 532 20.82 -5.72 9.21
N ILE A 533 19.56 -5.56 8.82
CA ILE A 533 18.34 -5.88 9.59
C ILE A 533 18.16 -7.39 9.74
N VAL A 534 18.30 -8.17 8.65
CA VAL A 534 18.31 -9.64 8.75
C VAL A 534 19.55 -10.09 9.51
N GLN A 535 20.68 -9.41 9.35
CA GLN A 535 21.89 -9.62 10.16
C GLN A 535 21.67 -9.38 11.68
N LYS A 536 20.83 -8.41 12.06
CA LYS A 536 20.41 -8.17 13.45
C LYS A 536 19.36 -9.16 13.97
N LEU A 537 18.71 -9.93 13.09
CA LEU A 537 17.84 -11.06 13.46
C LEU A 537 18.63 -12.35 13.77
N PHE A 538 19.93 -12.42 13.42
CA PHE A 538 20.77 -13.53 13.85
C PHE A 538 21.12 -13.36 15.33
N SER A 539 20.34 -14.06 16.14
CA SER A 539 20.67 -14.30 17.54
C SER A 539 21.75 -15.38 17.61
N PRO A 540 22.75 -15.29 18.50
CA PRO A 540 23.78 -16.31 18.70
C PRO A 540 23.23 -17.64 19.26
N LYS A 541 21.92 -17.76 19.42
CA LYS A 541 21.23 -18.96 19.90
C LYS A 541 20.77 -19.80 18.67
N PRO A 542 21.20 -21.07 18.52
CA PRO A 542 20.90 -21.92 17.35
C PRO A 542 19.42 -22.13 17.01
N ALA A 543 18.51 -21.94 17.97
CA ALA A 543 17.05 -22.02 17.75
C ALA A 543 16.47 -20.80 17.00
N PHE A 544 17.30 -19.79 16.76
CA PHE A 544 16.98 -18.52 16.13
C PHE A 544 17.87 -18.25 14.91
N ASP A 545 18.66 -19.25 14.52
CA ASP A 545 19.48 -19.23 13.32
C ASP A 545 18.53 -19.40 12.11
N VAL A 546 18.42 -18.37 11.29
CA VAL A 546 17.70 -18.47 10.02
C VAL A 546 18.67 -19.15 9.05
N PRO A 547 18.44 -20.40 8.63
CA PRO A 547 19.43 -21.12 7.84
C PRO A 547 19.70 -20.37 6.52
N LEU A 548 20.98 -20.08 6.28
CA LEU A 548 21.51 -19.41 5.09
C LEU A 548 21.08 -20.07 3.76
N GLY A 549 20.55 -21.29 3.80
CA GLY A 549 20.01 -22.00 2.62
C GLY A 549 18.67 -21.47 2.10
N ASN A 550 17.98 -20.58 2.82
CA ASN A 550 16.72 -19.96 2.38
C ASN A 550 16.84 -18.44 2.19
N SER A 551 18.05 -17.91 2.29
CA SER A 551 18.36 -16.50 2.06
C SER A 551 18.68 -16.33 0.57
N TYR A 552 17.61 -16.22 -0.20
CA TYR A 552 17.44 -15.37 -1.38
C TYR A 552 18.51 -15.36 -2.48
N PHE A 553 18.20 -15.94 -3.63
CA PHE A 553 19.05 -16.21 -4.79
C PHE A 553 19.93 -17.46 -4.60
N ARG A 554 20.28 -18.18 -5.66
CA ARG A 554 20.12 -19.66 -5.66
C ARG A 554 18.75 -19.97 -5.13
N THR A 555 17.80 -19.78 -6.03
CA THR A 555 16.38 -19.74 -5.76
C THR A 555 16.00 -18.46 -5.00
N ASN A 556 15.38 -17.53 -5.73
CA ASN A 556 14.10 -17.01 -5.24
C ASN A 556 13.42 -18.16 -4.48
N PRO A 557 12.98 -18.03 -3.21
CA PRO A 557 12.29 -19.13 -2.52
C PRO A 557 11.10 -19.70 -3.32
N TYR A 558 10.73 -19.07 -4.45
CA TYR A 558 9.69 -19.47 -5.39
C TYR A 558 10.18 -19.84 -6.81
N PHE A 559 11.44 -20.23 -7.02
CA PHE A 559 11.89 -20.75 -8.32
C PHE A 559 11.01 -21.94 -8.77
N GLY A 560 10.03 -21.65 -9.62
CA GLY A 560 8.94 -22.55 -9.97
C GLY A 560 7.99 -22.97 -8.87
N GLU A 561 7.76 -22.11 -7.86
CA GLU A 561 6.63 -22.24 -6.92
C GLU A 561 5.58 -21.14 -7.10
N SER A 562 5.95 -19.96 -7.61
CA SER A 562 5.00 -18.87 -7.90
C SER A 562 4.99 -18.55 -9.39
N TRP A 563 3.82 -18.70 -10.00
CA TRP A 563 3.56 -18.47 -11.41
C TRP A 563 3.63 -17.00 -11.83
N THR A 564 3.53 -16.08 -10.87
CA THR A 564 3.68 -14.62 -11.12
C THR A 564 5.12 -14.24 -11.45
N THR A 565 6.09 -15.11 -11.14
CA THR A 565 7.51 -14.93 -11.49
C THR A 565 7.94 -15.76 -12.69
N ALA A 566 6.99 -16.48 -13.30
CA ALA A 566 7.25 -17.28 -14.48
C ALA A 566 7.15 -16.43 -15.74
N VAL A 567 7.99 -16.76 -16.72
CA VAL A 567 7.86 -16.28 -18.09
C VAL A 567 7.05 -17.27 -18.89
N TRP A 568 5.88 -16.83 -19.33
CA TRP A 568 4.97 -17.63 -20.14
C TRP A 568 5.22 -17.39 -21.62
N VAL A 569 5.57 -18.45 -22.34
CA VAL A 569 5.81 -18.39 -23.78
C VAL A 569 5.03 -19.46 -24.51
N LYS A 570 4.64 -19.15 -25.74
CA LYS A 570 4.23 -20.12 -26.74
C LYS A 570 5.44 -20.45 -27.61
N VAL A 571 5.74 -21.74 -27.76
CA VAL A 571 6.79 -22.22 -28.65
C VAL A 571 6.12 -22.79 -29.89
N GLY A 572 6.47 -22.26 -31.07
CA GLY A 572 5.92 -22.71 -32.33
C GLY A 572 6.47 -24.08 -32.75
N GLU A 573 5.72 -24.81 -33.56
CA GLU A 573 6.15 -26.12 -34.10
C GLU A 573 7.49 -26.04 -34.86
N ALA A 574 7.77 -24.89 -35.48
CA ALA A 574 9.03 -24.65 -36.19
C ALA A 574 10.28 -24.69 -35.28
N ALA A 575 10.11 -24.57 -33.95
CA ALA A 575 11.18 -24.68 -32.98
C ALA A 575 11.46 -26.11 -32.52
N ALA A 576 10.71 -27.12 -32.97
CA ALA A 576 10.93 -28.52 -32.63
C ALA A 576 12.38 -28.94 -32.91
N ARG A 577 13.00 -29.64 -31.96
CA ARG A 577 14.42 -30.07 -32.00
C ARG A 577 15.46 -28.94 -32.07
N GLN A 578 15.08 -27.71 -31.73
CA GLN A 578 16.02 -26.59 -31.63
C GLN A 578 16.40 -26.32 -30.18
N THR A 579 17.50 -25.59 -29.99
CA THR A 579 17.80 -24.95 -28.70
C THR A 579 17.27 -23.53 -28.73
N LEU A 580 16.36 -23.22 -27.81
CA LEU A 580 15.88 -21.85 -27.59
C LEU A 580 16.91 -21.12 -26.74
N ALA A 581 17.46 -20.03 -27.27
CA ALA A 581 18.35 -19.15 -26.52
C ALA A 581 17.57 -17.92 -26.04
N PHE A 582 17.73 -17.61 -24.76
CA PHE A 582 17.15 -16.44 -24.11
C PHE A 582 18.27 -15.55 -23.58
N ASP A 583 18.29 -14.30 -24.03
CA ASP A 583 19.14 -13.27 -23.44
C ASP A 583 18.37 -12.57 -22.33
N ILE A 584 18.87 -12.65 -21.11
CA ILE A 584 18.25 -12.07 -19.93
C ILE A 584 19.12 -10.93 -19.44
N GLN A 585 18.65 -9.71 -19.68
CA GLN A 585 19.24 -8.54 -19.06
C GLN A 585 18.76 -8.47 -17.61
N VAL A 586 19.69 -8.67 -16.68
CA VAL A 586 19.47 -8.66 -15.23
C VAL A 586 19.91 -7.30 -14.69
N SER A 587 19.04 -6.64 -13.94
CA SER A 587 19.30 -5.35 -13.30
C SER A 587 18.96 -5.45 -11.81
N ALA A 588 19.84 -4.96 -10.94
CA ALA A 588 19.60 -4.85 -9.50
C ALA A 588 20.02 -3.44 -9.05
N SER A 589 19.46 -2.95 -7.93
CA SER A 589 19.67 -1.56 -7.51
C SER A 589 21.14 -1.21 -7.22
N ASN A 590 21.94 -2.16 -6.71
CA ASN A 590 23.37 -2.01 -6.39
C ASN A 590 24.29 -2.84 -7.30
N ALA A 591 23.94 -2.99 -8.58
CA ALA A 591 24.72 -3.81 -9.49
C ALA A 591 24.81 -3.22 -10.90
N PRO A 592 25.92 -3.45 -11.62
CA PRO A 592 25.92 -3.22 -13.06
C PRO A 592 24.89 -4.13 -13.73
N ASN A 593 24.21 -3.61 -14.75
CA ASN A 593 23.34 -4.43 -15.58
C ASN A 593 24.16 -5.52 -16.28
N GLU A 594 23.68 -6.76 -16.22
CA GLU A 594 24.32 -7.90 -16.87
C GLU A 594 23.40 -8.52 -17.90
N THR A 595 23.97 -9.22 -18.87
CA THR A 595 23.19 -10.08 -19.77
C THR A 595 23.65 -11.51 -19.59
N VAL A 596 22.73 -12.34 -19.14
CA VAL A 596 22.96 -13.76 -18.91
C VAL A 596 22.20 -14.53 -19.98
N ARG A 597 22.86 -15.51 -20.61
CA ARG A 597 22.24 -16.35 -21.62
C ARG A 597 21.78 -17.66 -21.00
N PHE A 598 20.55 -18.03 -21.28
CA PHE A 598 19.97 -19.33 -20.95
C PHE A 598 19.61 -20.09 -22.22
N GLU A 599 19.76 -21.41 -22.17
CA GLU A 599 19.45 -22.31 -23.27
C GLU A 599 18.44 -23.37 -22.81
N VAL A 600 17.41 -23.59 -23.61
CA VAL A 600 16.34 -24.57 -23.34
C VAL A 600 16.18 -25.45 -24.58
N GLY A 601 16.33 -26.77 -24.43
CA GLY A 601 16.11 -27.72 -25.53
C GLY A 601 14.63 -27.94 -25.83
N VAL A 602 14.28 -28.03 -27.10
CA VAL A 602 12.95 -28.41 -27.59
C VAL A 602 12.99 -29.82 -28.17
N GLN A 603 12.01 -30.68 -27.87
CA GLN A 603 11.93 -32.04 -28.45
C GLN A 603 11.36 -32.09 -29.88
#